data_AF-A0AAV6CBY9-F1
#
_entry.id   AF-A0AAV6CBY9-F1
#
_cell.length_a   1.000
_cell.length_b   1.000
_cell.length_c   1.000
_cell.angle_alpha   90.00
_cell.angle_beta   90.00
_cell.angle_gamma   90.00
#
_symmetry.space_group_name_H-M   'P 1'
#
loop_
_entity.id
_entity.type
_entity.pdbx_description
1 polymer ?
#
loop_
_entity_poly.entity_id
_entity_poly.type
_entity_poly.pdbx_seq_one_letter_code
_entity_poly.pdbx_strand_id
1 'polypeptide(L)'
;MPGSTQLTTRKSAGATINRALWLYHRWVGLIFSLILIVVSVTGSLLVMHTELGRILERDRHTIPQPPASATLADVNSVALSLQNVAPAHFRLLRLEPGVYPDSAHKLVYIHEDRVRRWSAFFNPYTGEVLWTGDDQDLLKPWLLHLHEQLHAGPAGFIIVGLAAFALTLLGLSGAWIARKKLPLLLRTPVRLRSGWRAMFSDLHQCVGLVSIYFTLVLGITGMWFAYLIIPGLWTVSPKLPQEFELQRLTNVRPAIESAMRRFPIVNSQG
;
A
#
# COMPACT_ATOMS: atom_id res chain seq x y z
N MET A 1 -20.39 73.13 -1.36
CA MET A 1 -20.72 71.69 -1.50
C MET A 1 -19.41 70.91 -1.59
N PRO A 2 -19.02 70.12 -0.57
CA PRO A 2 -17.78 69.35 -0.64
C PRO A 2 -18.03 67.99 -1.30
N GLY A 3 -17.11 67.62 -2.19
CA GLY A 3 -17.20 66.48 -3.08
C GLY A 3 -17.11 65.12 -2.38
N SER A 4 -17.86 64.17 -2.93
CA SER A 4 -17.82 62.76 -2.56
C SER A 4 -16.57 62.08 -3.12
N THR A 5 -15.56 61.89 -2.28
CA THR A 5 -14.40 61.04 -2.59
C THR A 5 -14.84 59.57 -2.61
N GLN A 6 -15.00 58.99 -3.79
CA GLN A 6 -15.22 57.55 -3.94
C GLN A 6 -13.91 56.79 -3.69
N LEU A 7 -13.80 56.15 -2.52
CA LEU A 7 -12.75 55.19 -2.22
C LEU A 7 -12.99 53.89 -3.00
N THR A 8 -12.33 53.77 -4.15
CA THR A 8 -12.28 52.50 -4.88
C THR A 8 -11.39 51.52 -4.11
N THR A 9 -12.01 50.62 -3.34
CA THR A 9 -11.29 49.57 -2.62
C THR A 9 -10.73 48.55 -3.62
N ARG A 10 -9.49 48.76 -4.08
CA ARG A 10 -8.75 47.80 -4.90
C ARG A 10 -8.43 46.58 -4.04
N LYS A 11 -9.25 45.53 -4.12
CA LYS A 11 -8.95 44.23 -3.48
C LYS A 11 -7.57 43.78 -3.98
N SER A 12 -6.61 43.63 -3.06
CA SER A 12 -5.24 43.27 -3.42
C SER A 12 -5.21 41.88 -4.06
N ALA A 13 -4.39 41.70 -5.10
CA ALA A 13 -4.30 40.43 -5.85
C ALA A 13 -4.07 39.20 -4.96
N GLY A 14 -3.38 39.37 -3.82
CA GLY A 14 -3.16 38.31 -2.83
C GLY A 14 -4.43 37.84 -2.10
N ALA A 15 -5.45 38.68 -1.95
CA ALA A 15 -6.75 38.28 -1.39
C ALA A 15 -7.52 37.36 -2.35
N THR A 16 -7.35 37.57 -3.65
CA THR A 16 -7.97 36.76 -4.71
C THR A 16 -7.35 35.36 -4.80
N ILE A 17 -6.02 35.26 -4.70
CA ILE A 17 -5.29 33.96 -4.75
C ILE A 17 -5.66 33.05 -3.58
N ASN A 18 -5.69 33.58 -2.34
CA ASN A 18 -6.06 32.76 -1.17
C ASN A 18 -7.50 32.25 -1.26
N ARG A 19 -8.41 33.05 -1.81
CA ARG A 19 -9.80 32.63 -2.02
C ARG A 19 -9.90 31.52 -3.07
N ALA A 20 -9.14 31.63 -4.16
CA ALA A 20 -9.10 30.61 -5.20
C ALA A 20 -8.53 29.28 -4.66
N LEU A 21 -7.41 29.31 -3.94
CA LEU A 21 -6.82 28.11 -3.33
C LEU A 21 -7.75 27.45 -2.31
N TRP A 22 -8.49 28.24 -1.52
CA TRP A 22 -9.48 27.71 -0.59
C TRP A 22 -10.65 27.03 -1.31
N LEU A 23 -11.17 27.64 -2.38
CA LEU A 23 -12.23 27.02 -3.19
C LEU A 23 -11.73 25.74 -3.86
N TYR A 24 -10.52 25.77 -4.41
CA TYR A 24 -9.86 24.60 -5.00
C TYR A 24 -9.74 23.47 -3.98
N HIS A 25 -9.14 23.74 -2.83
CA HIS A 25 -8.93 22.74 -1.77
C HIS A 25 -10.26 22.11 -1.32
N ARG A 26 -11.30 22.95 -1.14
CA ARG A 26 -12.64 22.49 -0.75
C ARG A 26 -13.24 21.55 -1.79
N TRP A 27 -13.24 21.94 -3.07
CA TRP A 27 -13.91 21.17 -4.11
C TRP A 27 -13.14 19.92 -4.52
N VAL A 28 -11.82 20.01 -4.67
CA VAL A 28 -10.99 18.84 -4.96
C VAL A 28 -11.04 17.85 -3.81
N GLY A 29 -10.96 18.33 -2.57
CA GLY A 29 -11.11 17.48 -1.39
C GLY A 29 -12.45 16.76 -1.37
N LEU A 30 -13.55 17.44 -1.71
CA LEU A 30 -14.88 16.84 -1.75
C LEU A 30 -15.01 15.79 -2.87
N ILE A 31 -14.57 16.11 -4.08
CA ILE A 31 -14.66 15.22 -5.24
C ILE A 31 -13.86 13.93 -5.02
N PHE A 32 -12.64 14.04 -4.49
CA PHE A 32 -11.76 12.89 -4.29
C PHE A 32 -11.90 12.22 -2.92
N SER A 33 -12.71 12.79 -2.00
CA SER A 33 -12.82 12.32 -0.61
C SER A 33 -13.11 10.82 -0.50
N LEU A 34 -14.09 10.32 -1.27
CA LEU A 34 -14.49 8.93 -1.21
C LEU A 34 -13.35 7.98 -1.60
N ILE A 35 -12.67 8.27 -2.70
CA ILE A 35 -11.54 7.45 -3.17
C ILE A 35 -10.38 7.54 -2.18
N LEU A 36 -10.06 8.75 -1.70
CA LEU A 36 -9.00 8.93 -0.70
C LEU A 36 -9.29 8.18 0.60
N ILE A 37 -10.56 8.12 1.04
CA ILE A 37 -10.95 7.32 2.21
C ILE A 37 -10.69 5.83 1.95
N VAL A 38 -11.15 5.29 0.82
CA VAL A 38 -10.95 3.87 0.49
C VAL A 38 -9.45 3.53 0.41
N VAL A 39 -8.67 4.33 -0.31
CA VAL A 39 -7.21 4.14 -0.47
C VAL A 39 -6.49 4.30 0.87
N SER A 40 -6.89 5.26 1.71
CA SER A 40 -6.27 5.44 3.05
C SER A 40 -6.56 4.26 3.97
N VAL A 41 -7.82 3.80 4.04
CA VAL A 41 -8.21 2.67 4.88
C VAL A 41 -7.51 1.39 4.43
N THR A 42 -7.54 1.10 3.12
CA THR A 42 -6.85 -0.08 2.58
C THR A 42 -5.34 -0.01 2.75
N GLY A 43 -4.74 1.17 2.60
CA GLY A 43 -3.32 1.39 2.86
C GLY A 43 -2.94 1.11 4.32
N SER A 44 -3.76 1.59 5.27
CA SER A 44 -3.56 1.28 6.70
C SER A 44 -3.65 -0.22 6.99
N LEU A 45 -4.61 -0.92 6.38
CA LEU A 45 -4.75 -2.37 6.53
C LEU A 45 -3.56 -3.12 5.92
N LEU A 46 -3.03 -2.66 4.78
CA LEU A 46 -1.87 -3.28 4.11
C LEU A 46 -0.59 -3.21 4.96
N VAL A 47 -0.39 -2.13 5.73
CA VAL A 47 0.73 -2.04 6.68
C VAL A 47 0.65 -3.17 7.72
N MET A 48 -0.56 -3.56 8.12
CA MET A 48 -0.81 -4.61 9.12
C MET A 48 -1.08 -6.00 8.51
N HIS A 49 -0.79 -6.22 7.22
CA HIS A 49 -1.21 -7.44 6.53
C HIS A 49 -0.68 -8.73 7.18
N THR A 50 0.52 -8.70 7.78
CA THR A 50 1.11 -9.86 8.48
C THR A 50 0.24 -10.24 9.68
N GLU A 51 -0.14 -9.27 10.51
CA GLU A 51 -0.94 -9.54 11.70
C GLU A 51 -2.38 -9.90 11.34
N LEU A 52 -2.96 -9.23 10.33
CA LEU A 52 -4.28 -9.55 9.83
C LEU A 52 -4.34 -10.97 9.25
N GLY A 53 -3.32 -11.39 8.49
CA GLY A 53 -3.22 -12.76 7.96
C GLY A 53 -3.14 -13.81 9.07
N ARG A 54 -2.37 -13.56 10.13
CA ARG A 54 -2.28 -14.48 11.29
C ARG A 54 -3.58 -14.59 12.09
N ILE A 55 -4.36 -13.52 12.16
CA ILE A 55 -5.63 -13.50 12.89
C ILE A 55 -6.76 -14.10 12.04
N LEU A 56 -6.90 -13.68 10.78
CA LEU A 56 -8.03 -14.01 9.91
C LEU A 56 -7.81 -15.28 9.09
N GLU A 57 -6.56 -15.60 8.74
CA GLU A 57 -6.17 -16.76 7.93
C GLU A 57 -5.16 -17.63 8.70
N ARG A 58 -5.47 -17.87 9.98
CA ARG A 58 -4.57 -18.53 10.94
C ARG A 58 -4.03 -19.87 10.42
N ASP A 59 -4.91 -20.68 9.85
CA ASP A 59 -4.59 -22.03 9.35
C ASP A 59 -3.58 -22.01 8.19
N ARG A 60 -3.45 -20.88 7.48
CA ARG A 60 -2.51 -20.71 6.37
C ARG A 60 -1.17 -20.12 6.81
N HIS A 61 -1.20 -19.27 7.84
CA HIS A 61 -0.05 -18.44 8.25
C HIS A 61 0.68 -18.97 9.49
N THR A 62 0.02 -19.76 10.34
CA THR A 62 0.57 -20.23 11.60
C THR A 62 0.83 -21.73 11.54
N ILE A 63 2.04 -22.13 11.91
CA ILE A 63 2.41 -23.54 12.07
C ILE A 63 2.58 -23.88 13.55
N PRO A 64 2.41 -25.17 13.92
CA PRO A 64 2.81 -25.63 15.25
C PRO A 64 4.28 -25.27 15.54
N GLN A 65 4.56 -24.89 16.79
CA GLN A 65 5.91 -24.52 17.21
C GLN A 65 6.90 -25.64 16.86
N PRO A 66 7.95 -25.34 16.06
CA PRO A 66 8.94 -26.34 15.68
C PRO A 66 9.76 -26.77 16.91
N PRO A 67 10.15 -28.05 17.01
CA PRO A 67 11.09 -28.47 18.05
C PRO A 67 12.41 -27.71 17.92
N ALA A 68 13.10 -27.45 19.04
CA ALA A 68 14.31 -26.62 19.11
C ALA A 68 15.47 -27.09 18.20
N SER A 69 15.41 -28.33 17.70
CA SER A 69 16.40 -28.95 16.81
C SER A 69 15.94 -29.07 15.35
N ALA A 70 14.80 -28.49 14.99
CA ALA A 70 14.26 -28.59 13.64
C ALA A 70 15.15 -27.86 12.63
N THR A 71 15.71 -28.60 11.68
CA THR A 71 16.35 -28.01 10.50
C THR A 71 15.29 -27.63 9.48
N LEU A 72 15.54 -26.56 8.73
CA LEU A 72 14.65 -26.18 7.63
C LEU A 72 14.62 -27.29 6.59
N ALA A 73 13.42 -27.57 6.09
CA ALA A 73 13.21 -28.46 4.95
C ALA A 73 13.93 -27.91 3.72
N ASP A 74 14.30 -28.81 2.79
CA ASP A 74 14.86 -28.39 1.52
C ASP A 74 13.79 -27.69 0.68
N VAL A 75 13.81 -26.36 0.69
CA VAL A 75 12.86 -25.51 -0.05
C VAL A 75 12.85 -25.85 -1.54
N ASN A 76 13.95 -26.33 -2.11
CA ASN A 76 13.97 -26.74 -3.51
C ASN A 76 13.08 -27.96 -3.75
N SER A 77 13.19 -28.98 -2.88
CA SER A 77 12.33 -30.17 -2.96
C SER A 77 10.85 -29.81 -2.84
N VAL A 78 10.52 -28.89 -1.92
CA VAL A 78 9.15 -28.41 -1.73
C VAL A 78 8.68 -27.63 -2.97
N ALA A 79 9.49 -26.69 -3.47
CA ALA A 79 9.15 -25.90 -4.66
C ALA A 79 8.97 -26.76 -5.92
N LEU A 80 9.79 -27.81 -6.09
CA LEU A 80 9.66 -28.79 -7.17
C LEU A 80 8.40 -29.62 -7.02
N SER A 81 8.09 -30.10 -5.81
CA SER A 81 6.86 -30.85 -5.55
C SER A 81 5.61 -30.02 -5.84
N LEU A 82 5.62 -28.75 -5.41
CA LEU A 82 4.53 -27.80 -5.63
C LEU A 82 4.39 -27.38 -7.09
N GLN A 83 5.47 -27.38 -7.87
CA GLN A 83 5.39 -27.12 -9.31
C GLN A 83 4.56 -28.18 -10.04
N ASN A 84 4.58 -29.44 -9.58
CA ASN A 84 3.75 -30.51 -10.16
C ASN A 84 2.27 -30.38 -9.78
N VAL A 85 1.97 -29.70 -8.67
CA VAL A 85 0.60 -29.42 -8.20
C VAL A 85 0.06 -28.12 -8.77
N ALA A 86 0.93 -27.16 -9.08
CA ALA A 86 0.57 -25.89 -9.67
C ALA A 86 -0.11 -26.10 -11.05
N PRO A 87 -1.09 -25.25 -11.42
CA PRO A 87 -1.71 -25.33 -12.74
C PRO A 87 -0.67 -25.19 -13.86
N ALA A 88 -0.95 -25.80 -15.02
CA ALA A 88 -0.08 -25.69 -16.19
C ALA A 88 0.24 -24.21 -16.49
N HIS A 89 1.45 -23.95 -17.00
CA HIS A 89 1.97 -22.62 -17.35
C HIS A 89 2.29 -21.67 -16.19
N PHE A 90 2.08 -22.08 -14.94
CA PHE A 90 2.58 -21.35 -13.77
C PHE A 90 4.03 -21.73 -13.46
N ARG A 91 4.82 -20.77 -12.97
CA ARG A 91 6.24 -20.95 -12.66
C ARG A 91 6.61 -20.24 -11.40
N LEU A 92 7.54 -20.81 -10.64
CA LEU A 92 8.01 -20.18 -9.41
C LEU A 92 8.57 -18.78 -9.70
N LEU A 93 7.97 -17.77 -9.08
CA LEU A 93 8.37 -16.38 -9.16
C LEU A 93 9.28 -16.01 -7.99
N ARG A 94 8.83 -16.31 -6.76
CA ARG A 94 9.55 -15.94 -5.54
C ARG A 94 9.12 -16.76 -4.33
N LEU A 95 10.01 -16.76 -3.34
CA LEU A 95 9.74 -17.19 -1.97
C LEU A 95 9.52 -15.96 -1.09
N GLU A 96 8.41 -15.92 -0.36
CA GLU A 96 8.13 -14.99 0.72
C GLU A 96 8.30 -15.75 2.05
N PRO A 97 9.44 -15.62 2.74
CA PRO A 97 9.65 -16.28 4.02
C PRO A 97 8.75 -15.66 5.10
N GLY A 98 8.39 -16.47 6.08
CA GLY A 98 7.65 -16.02 7.25
C GLY A 98 8.50 -15.10 8.13
N VAL A 99 7.86 -14.17 8.84
CA VAL A 99 8.56 -13.22 9.73
C VAL A 99 8.89 -13.85 11.08
N TYR A 100 8.04 -14.74 11.57
CA TYR A 100 8.18 -15.37 12.89
C TYR A 100 8.57 -16.85 12.77
N PRO A 101 9.17 -17.45 13.82
CA PRO A 101 9.52 -18.87 13.83
C PRO A 101 8.33 -19.83 13.66
N ASP A 102 7.13 -19.38 14.02
CA ASP A 102 5.87 -20.12 13.88
C ASP A 102 5.11 -19.74 12.59
N SER A 103 5.78 -19.09 11.63
CA SER A 103 5.16 -18.68 10.38
C SER A 103 5.37 -19.69 9.25
N ALA A 104 4.31 -19.93 8.49
CA ALA A 104 4.40 -20.62 7.22
C ALA A 104 5.20 -19.79 6.19
N HIS A 105 5.88 -20.47 5.27
CA HIS A 105 6.51 -19.83 4.12
C HIS A 105 5.56 -19.85 2.92
N LYS A 106 5.62 -18.81 2.09
CA LYS A 106 4.78 -18.68 0.89
C LYS A 106 5.62 -18.75 -0.37
N LEU A 107 5.26 -19.64 -1.29
CA LEU A 107 5.78 -19.65 -2.65
C LEU A 107 4.75 -19.01 -3.58
N VAL A 108 5.21 -18.05 -4.39
CA VAL A 108 4.38 -17.38 -5.38
C VAL A 108 4.80 -17.88 -6.75
N TYR A 109 3.82 -18.32 -7.53
CA TYR A 109 3.96 -18.73 -8.91
C TYR A 109 3.28 -17.71 -9.82
N ILE A 110 3.87 -17.46 -10.98
CA ILE A 110 3.36 -16.53 -11.98
C ILE A 110 3.00 -17.28 -13.25
N HIS A 111 1.86 -16.93 -13.85
CA HIS A 111 1.47 -17.45 -15.15
C HIS A 111 2.33 -16.82 -16.27
N GLU A 112 2.39 -17.46 -17.44
CA GLU A 112 3.11 -16.99 -18.63
C GLU A 112 2.70 -15.58 -19.10
N ASP A 113 1.45 -15.18 -18.81
CA ASP A 113 0.90 -13.85 -19.09
C ASP A 113 1.38 -12.74 -18.14
N ARG A 114 2.10 -13.10 -17.07
CA ARG A 114 2.59 -12.20 -16.01
C ARG A 114 1.51 -11.45 -15.21
N VAL A 115 0.24 -11.79 -15.39
CA VAL A 115 -0.89 -11.16 -14.70
C VAL A 115 -1.40 -12.08 -13.59
N ARG A 116 -1.66 -13.34 -13.93
CA ARG A 116 -2.22 -14.31 -12.96
C ARG A 116 -1.14 -14.87 -12.06
N ARG A 117 -1.49 -15.04 -10.79
CA ARG A 117 -0.60 -15.57 -9.75
C ARG A 117 -1.30 -16.70 -9.00
N TRP A 118 -0.53 -17.72 -8.67
CA TRP A 118 -0.97 -18.84 -7.86
C TRP A 118 0.01 -18.99 -6.70
N SER A 119 -0.48 -19.26 -5.51
CA SER A 119 0.33 -19.25 -4.30
C SER A 119 0.16 -20.52 -3.50
N ALA A 120 1.22 -20.91 -2.80
CA ALA A 120 1.22 -22.04 -1.90
C ALA A 120 1.86 -21.65 -0.57
N PHE A 121 1.19 -21.97 0.54
CA PHE A 121 1.74 -21.89 1.89
C PHE A 121 2.20 -23.28 2.32
N PHE A 122 3.38 -23.34 2.94
CA PHE A 122 3.95 -24.59 3.43
C PHE A 122 4.68 -24.38 4.76
N ASN A 123 4.78 -25.46 5.52
CA ASN A 123 5.55 -25.51 6.75
C ASN A 123 7.05 -25.61 6.40
N PRO A 124 7.88 -24.62 6.76
CA PRO A 124 9.30 -24.60 6.43
C PRO A 124 10.14 -25.69 7.10
N TYR A 125 9.62 -26.38 8.12
CA TYR A 125 10.33 -27.44 8.85
C TYR A 125 9.96 -28.84 8.38
N THR A 126 8.67 -29.08 8.10
CA THR A 126 8.18 -30.40 7.65
C THR A 126 8.07 -30.53 6.14
N GLY A 127 7.99 -29.40 5.41
CA GLY A 127 7.68 -29.38 3.98
C GLY A 127 6.19 -29.64 3.66
N GLU A 128 5.34 -29.74 4.68
CA GLU A 128 3.90 -29.96 4.51
C GLU A 128 3.23 -28.74 3.88
N VAL A 129 2.40 -28.96 2.87
CA VAL A 129 1.65 -27.90 2.19
C VAL A 129 0.36 -27.63 2.97
N LEU A 130 0.21 -26.39 3.45
CA LEU A 130 -0.93 -25.97 4.26
C LEU A 130 -2.08 -25.46 3.39
N TRP A 131 -1.76 -24.75 2.32
CA TRP A 131 -2.75 -24.16 1.42
C TRP A 131 -2.19 -23.95 0.03
N THR A 132 -3.05 -24.08 -0.98
CA THR A 132 -2.77 -23.72 -2.37
C THR A 132 -3.99 -23.07 -3.01
N GLY A 133 -3.78 -22.13 -3.93
CA GLY A 133 -4.88 -21.45 -4.59
C GLY A 133 -4.46 -20.22 -5.39
N ASP A 134 -5.45 -19.51 -5.93
CA ASP A 134 -5.20 -18.23 -6.60
C ASP A 134 -4.67 -17.22 -5.57
N ASP A 135 -3.62 -16.49 -5.92
CA ASP A 135 -3.05 -15.48 -5.03
C ASP A 135 -4.09 -14.41 -4.66
N GLN A 136 -5.07 -14.16 -5.54
CA GLN A 136 -6.15 -13.19 -5.32
C GLN A 136 -7.16 -13.61 -4.23
N ASP A 137 -7.19 -14.88 -3.85
CA ASP A 137 -8.05 -15.37 -2.75
C ASP A 137 -7.46 -15.04 -1.37
N LEU A 138 -6.24 -14.51 -1.33
CA LEU A 138 -5.57 -14.09 -0.11
C LEU A 138 -5.89 -12.63 0.22
N LEU A 139 -5.99 -12.34 1.52
CA LEU A 139 -6.36 -11.01 2.02
C LEU A 139 -5.40 -9.91 1.53
N LYS A 140 -4.08 -10.17 1.55
CA LYS A 140 -3.05 -9.18 1.15
C LYS A 140 -3.16 -8.78 -0.33
N PRO A 141 -3.08 -9.71 -1.30
CA PRO A 141 -3.27 -9.38 -2.73
C PRO A 141 -4.62 -8.74 -3.03
N TRP A 142 -5.70 -9.21 -2.39
CA TRP A 142 -7.03 -8.61 -2.55
C TRP A 142 -7.03 -7.14 -2.10
N LEU A 143 -6.55 -6.85 -0.88
CA LEU A 143 -6.44 -5.47 -0.38
C LEU A 143 -5.55 -4.59 -1.25
N LEU A 144 -4.45 -5.15 -1.78
CA LEU A 144 -3.53 -4.42 -2.66
C LEU A 144 -4.22 -4.03 -3.97
N HIS A 145 -4.99 -4.94 -4.57
CA HIS A 145 -5.77 -4.63 -5.77
C HIS A 145 -6.87 -3.60 -5.52
N LEU A 146 -7.52 -3.62 -4.34
CA LEU A 146 -8.45 -2.56 -3.97
C LEU A 146 -7.72 -1.22 -3.80
N HIS A 147 -6.54 -1.21 -3.18
CA HIS A 147 -5.76 0.00 -2.92
C HIS A 147 -5.22 0.66 -4.19
N GLU A 148 -4.62 -0.12 -5.08
CA GLU A 148 -3.90 0.39 -6.26
C GLU A 148 -4.83 0.64 -7.46
N GLN A 149 -5.92 -0.14 -7.57
CA GLN A 149 -6.79 -0.11 -8.74
C GLN A 149 -8.29 -0.23 -8.42
N LEU A 150 -8.73 -0.16 -7.16
CA LEU A 150 -10.16 -0.24 -6.80
C LEU A 150 -10.89 -1.48 -7.35
N HIS A 151 -10.17 -2.57 -7.65
CA HIS A 151 -10.66 -3.71 -8.45
C HIS A 151 -11.27 -3.36 -9.83
N ALA A 152 -10.99 -2.17 -10.36
CA ALA A 152 -11.49 -1.69 -11.66
C ALA A 152 -10.46 -1.90 -12.80
N GLY A 153 -9.45 -2.74 -12.59
CA GLY A 153 -8.43 -3.03 -13.59
C GLY A 153 -7.62 -1.78 -14.00
N PRO A 154 -7.23 -1.67 -15.28
CA PRO A 154 -6.41 -0.55 -15.77
C PRO A 154 -7.01 0.84 -15.51
N ALA A 155 -8.34 0.98 -15.61
CA ALA A 155 -9.02 2.26 -15.31
C ALA A 155 -8.85 2.65 -13.84
N GLY A 156 -8.84 1.67 -12.95
CA GLY A 156 -8.60 1.83 -11.53
C GLY A 156 -7.28 2.49 -11.21
N PHE A 157 -6.18 2.03 -11.81
CA PHE A 157 -4.86 2.63 -11.65
C PHE A 157 -4.83 4.10 -12.04
N ILE A 158 -5.55 4.48 -13.11
CA ILE A 158 -5.66 5.88 -13.54
C ILE A 158 -6.42 6.70 -12.49
N ILE A 159 -7.55 6.18 -12.00
CA ILE A 159 -8.37 6.87 -10.98
C ILE A 159 -7.58 7.07 -9.69
N VAL A 160 -6.89 6.04 -9.19
CA VAL A 160 -6.06 6.12 -7.99
C VAL A 160 -4.86 7.03 -8.21
N GLY A 161 -4.23 7.00 -9.39
CA GLY A 161 -3.16 7.93 -9.76
C GLY A 161 -3.59 9.39 -9.77
N LEU A 162 -4.79 9.69 -10.30
CA LEU A 162 -5.40 11.02 -10.24
C LEU A 162 -5.72 11.42 -8.79
N ALA A 163 -6.18 10.48 -7.96
CA ALA A 163 -6.41 10.72 -6.54
C ALA A 163 -5.11 11.03 -5.80
N ALA A 164 -4.00 10.35 -6.11
CA ALA A 164 -2.68 10.64 -5.55
C ALA A 164 -2.18 12.03 -5.97
N PHE A 165 -2.40 12.42 -7.23
CA PHE A 165 -2.11 13.78 -7.70
C PHE A 165 -2.95 14.84 -6.95
N ALA A 166 -4.26 14.58 -6.81
CA ALA A 166 -5.15 15.44 -6.05
C ALA A 166 -4.71 15.54 -4.58
N LEU A 167 -4.30 14.43 -3.95
CA LEU A 167 -3.80 14.40 -2.58
C LEU A 167 -2.56 15.29 -2.40
N THR A 168 -1.62 15.23 -3.34
CA THR A 168 -0.43 16.11 -3.34
C THR A 168 -0.82 17.58 -3.40
N LEU A 169 -1.71 17.95 -4.32
CA LEU A 169 -2.19 19.34 -4.46
C LEU A 169 -3.02 19.78 -3.24
N LEU A 170 -3.78 18.88 -2.62
CA LEU A 170 -4.48 19.12 -1.36
C LEU A 170 -3.51 19.37 -0.22
N GLY A 171 -2.42 18.61 -0.12
CA GLY A 171 -1.35 18.83 0.85
C GLY A 171 -0.69 20.21 0.67
N LEU A 172 -0.32 20.56 -0.56
CA LEU A 172 0.32 21.86 -0.87
C LEU A 172 -0.62 23.04 -0.59
N SER A 173 -1.86 22.97 -1.07
CA SER A 173 -2.87 24.01 -0.83
C SER A 173 -3.27 24.10 0.65
N GLY A 174 -3.35 22.97 1.35
CA GLY A 174 -3.58 22.90 2.80
C GLY A 174 -2.47 23.59 3.59
N ALA A 175 -1.21 23.34 3.24
CA ALA A 175 -0.03 23.98 3.84
C ALA A 175 -0.13 25.50 3.71
N TRP A 176 -0.44 25.96 2.49
CA TRP A 176 -0.55 27.37 2.18
C TRP A 176 -1.68 28.07 2.96
N ILE A 177 -2.81 27.41 3.16
CA ILE A 177 -3.96 27.95 3.90
C ILE A 177 -3.66 27.95 5.41
N ALA A 178 -3.07 26.87 5.93
CA ALA A 178 -2.80 26.68 7.35
C ALA A 178 -1.69 27.61 7.89
N ARG A 179 -0.77 28.10 7.04
CA ARG A 179 0.40 28.90 7.45
C ARG A 179 0.07 30.09 8.37
N LYS A 180 -1.06 30.76 8.17
CA LYS A 180 -1.48 31.92 8.99
C LYS A 180 -2.17 31.53 10.28
N LYS A 181 -2.69 30.31 10.36
CA LYS A 181 -3.42 29.77 11.53
C LYS A 181 -2.54 28.89 12.41
N LEU A 182 -1.31 28.60 12.00
CA LEU A 182 -0.35 27.78 12.72
C LEU A 182 -0.21 28.14 14.21
N PRO A 183 0.05 29.40 14.62
CA PRO A 183 0.21 29.74 16.04
C PRO A 183 -1.08 29.59 16.85
N LEU A 184 -2.25 29.72 16.20
CA LEU A 184 -3.55 29.54 16.85
C LEU A 184 -3.86 28.05 17.06
N LEU A 185 -3.61 27.21 16.05
CA LEU A 185 -3.82 25.77 16.12
C LEU A 185 -2.88 25.10 17.14
N LEU A 186 -1.67 25.63 17.33
CA LEU A 186 -0.73 25.17 18.37
C LEU A 186 -1.16 25.55 19.79
N ARG A 187 -1.88 26.66 19.97
CA ARG A 187 -2.34 27.14 21.29
C ARG A 187 -3.69 26.58 21.70
N THR A 188 -4.61 26.46 20.74
CA THR A 188 -5.98 25.98 20.96
C THR A 188 -6.36 25.03 19.82
N PRO A 189 -5.96 23.75 19.92
CA PRO A 189 -6.11 22.81 18.80
C PRO A 189 -7.57 22.45 18.51
N VAL A 190 -8.39 22.20 19.53
CA VAL A 190 -9.79 21.80 19.33
C VAL A 190 -10.72 22.49 20.30
N ARG A 191 -11.73 23.21 19.78
CA ARG A 191 -12.79 23.78 20.61
C ARG A 191 -13.94 22.78 20.74
N LEU A 192 -13.96 22.06 21.87
CA LEU A 192 -14.92 20.98 22.13
C LEU A 192 -16.35 21.47 22.45
N ARG A 193 -16.52 22.73 22.86
CA ARG A 193 -17.82 23.30 23.29
C ARG A 193 -18.56 24.12 22.21
N SER A 194 -18.10 24.07 20.95
CA SER A 194 -18.57 24.93 19.85
C SER A 194 -19.47 24.24 18.81
N GLY A 195 -19.99 23.05 19.13
CA GLY A 195 -20.86 22.27 18.24
C GLY A 195 -20.10 21.45 17.20
N TRP A 196 -20.77 20.42 16.64
CA TRP A 196 -20.13 19.39 15.81
C TRP A 196 -19.40 19.95 14.58
N ARG A 197 -20.00 20.91 13.87
CA ARG A 197 -19.39 21.52 12.66
C ARG A 197 -18.07 22.23 12.97
N ALA A 198 -18.02 22.99 14.06
CA ALA A 198 -16.82 23.69 14.48
C ALA A 198 -15.75 22.69 14.95
N MET A 199 -16.16 21.67 15.70
CA MET A 199 -15.26 20.62 16.17
C MET A 199 -14.60 19.86 15.01
N PHE A 200 -15.35 19.40 14.01
CA PHE A 200 -14.79 18.72 12.83
C PHE A 200 -13.92 19.64 11.98
N SER A 201 -14.28 20.92 11.86
CA SER A 201 -13.44 21.91 11.18
C SER A 201 -12.10 22.12 11.89
N ASP A 202 -12.12 22.26 13.21
CA ASP A 202 -10.91 22.42 14.02
C ASP A 202 -10.06 21.13 13.98
N LEU A 203 -10.70 19.96 14.10
CA LEU A 203 -10.04 18.65 13.98
C LEU A 203 -9.38 18.46 12.60
N HIS A 204 -10.08 18.76 11.50
CA HIS A 204 -9.52 18.66 10.16
C HIS A 204 -8.32 19.59 9.97
N GLN A 205 -8.37 20.81 10.52
CA GLN A 205 -7.25 21.75 10.47
C GLN A 205 -6.04 21.25 11.28
N CYS A 206 -6.27 20.70 12.48
CA CYS A 206 -5.20 20.16 13.31
C CYS A 206 -4.59 18.87 12.73
N VAL A 207 -5.42 17.88 12.39
CA VAL A 207 -4.97 16.63 11.80
C VAL A 207 -4.26 16.89 10.49
N GLY A 208 -4.86 17.70 9.60
CA GLY A 208 -4.27 18.02 8.30
C GLY A 208 -2.94 18.78 8.42
N LEU A 209 -2.76 19.60 9.44
CA LEU A 209 -1.50 20.29 9.71
C LEU A 209 -0.42 19.31 10.19
N VAL A 210 -0.73 18.43 11.14
CA VAL A 210 0.22 17.45 11.69
C VAL A 210 0.57 16.39 10.65
N SER A 211 -0.41 15.97 9.84
CA SER A 211 -0.23 14.92 8.85
C SER A 211 0.36 15.41 7.53
N ILE A 212 0.62 16.71 7.37
CA ILE A 212 0.91 17.30 6.05
C ILE A 212 2.15 16.70 5.38
N TYR A 213 3.18 16.42 6.17
CA TYR A 213 4.39 15.75 5.71
C TYR A 213 4.05 14.39 5.12
N PHE A 214 3.31 13.57 5.87
CA PHE A 214 2.89 12.24 5.42
C PHE A 214 1.96 12.32 4.21
N THR A 215 1.01 13.25 4.19
CA THR A 215 0.11 13.46 3.05
C THR A 215 0.88 13.79 1.76
N LEU A 216 1.91 14.64 1.85
CA LEU A 216 2.74 14.97 0.69
C LEU A 216 3.60 13.78 0.26
N VAL A 217 4.22 13.07 1.19
CA VAL A 217 5.02 11.88 0.88
C VAL A 217 4.15 10.83 0.20
N LEU A 218 3.00 10.48 0.78
CA LEU A 218 2.07 9.48 0.24
C LEU A 218 1.47 9.90 -1.11
N GLY A 219 1.13 11.18 -1.29
CA GLY A 219 0.64 11.69 -2.57
C GLY A 219 1.71 11.60 -3.67
N ILE A 220 2.94 12.02 -3.37
CA ILE A 220 4.06 12.00 -4.32
C ILE A 220 4.46 10.57 -4.65
N THR A 221 4.55 9.67 -3.67
CA THR A 221 4.88 8.26 -3.93
C THR A 221 3.77 7.57 -4.70
N GLY A 222 2.49 7.85 -4.40
CA GLY A 222 1.36 7.33 -5.17
C GLY A 222 1.39 7.80 -6.63
N MET A 223 1.70 9.08 -6.88
CA MET A 223 1.91 9.59 -8.24
C MET A 223 3.09 8.90 -8.93
N TRP A 224 4.19 8.68 -8.22
CA TRP A 224 5.37 7.99 -8.73
C TRP A 224 5.03 6.56 -9.16
N PHE A 225 4.30 5.81 -8.34
CA PHE A 225 3.84 4.46 -8.72
C PHE A 225 2.88 4.50 -9.91
N ALA A 226 1.94 5.44 -9.95
CA ALA A 226 1.05 5.60 -11.10
C ALA A 226 1.84 5.88 -12.39
N TYR A 227 2.85 6.74 -12.33
CA TYR A 227 3.75 7.03 -13.46
C TYR A 227 4.52 5.79 -13.93
N LEU A 228 4.96 4.92 -13.03
CA LEU A 228 5.67 3.69 -13.38
C LEU A 228 4.75 2.59 -13.92
N ILE A 229 3.55 2.45 -13.35
CA ILE A 229 2.65 1.32 -13.64
C ILE A 229 1.81 1.59 -14.90
N ILE A 230 1.20 2.79 -15.03
CA ILE A 230 0.21 3.08 -16.07
C ILE A 230 0.75 2.83 -17.50
N PRO A 231 1.98 3.25 -17.86
CA PRO A 231 2.53 2.95 -19.18
C PRO A 231 2.65 1.43 -19.43
N GLY A 232 3.02 0.67 -18.40
CA GLY A 232 3.17 -0.78 -18.46
C GLY A 232 1.85 -1.54 -18.65
N LEU A 233 0.70 -0.92 -18.38
CA LEU A 233 -0.62 -1.53 -18.61
C LEU A 233 -0.94 -1.72 -20.09
N TRP A 234 -0.31 -0.94 -20.97
CA TRP A 234 -0.53 -0.96 -22.41
C TRP A 234 0.63 -1.59 -23.19
N THR A 235 1.72 -1.94 -22.51
CA THR A 235 2.84 -2.64 -23.14
C THR A 235 2.55 -4.14 -23.15
N VAL A 236 2.64 -4.75 -24.35
CA VAL A 236 2.57 -6.20 -24.46
C VAL A 236 3.85 -6.76 -23.87
N SER A 237 3.75 -7.34 -22.68
CA SER A 237 4.87 -8.05 -22.08
C SER A 237 5.20 -9.29 -22.91
N PRO A 238 6.48 -9.54 -23.24
CA PRO A 238 6.85 -10.78 -23.89
C PRO A 238 6.51 -11.96 -22.96
N LYS A 239 5.87 -12.98 -23.55
CA LYS A 239 5.56 -14.23 -22.87
C LYS A 239 6.82 -14.85 -22.30
N LEU A 240 6.71 -15.47 -21.13
CA LEU A 240 7.83 -16.22 -20.56
C LEU A 240 8.13 -17.45 -21.45
N PRO A 241 9.40 -17.75 -21.78
CA PRO A 241 9.75 -18.82 -22.72
C PRO A 241 9.27 -20.17 -22.21
N GLN A 242 8.54 -20.97 -23.00
CA GLN A 242 7.75 -22.13 -22.55
C GLN A 242 8.53 -23.20 -21.75
N GLU A 243 9.83 -23.37 -22.04
CA GLU A 243 10.74 -24.24 -21.29
C GLU A 243 11.22 -23.55 -20.01
N PHE A 244 10.67 -23.98 -18.86
CA PHE A 244 11.16 -23.57 -17.55
C PHE A 244 11.59 -24.81 -16.77
N GLU A 245 12.87 -25.14 -16.87
CA GLU A 245 13.47 -26.16 -16.02
C GLU A 245 13.80 -25.54 -14.65
N LEU A 246 12.93 -25.74 -13.67
CA LEU A 246 13.22 -25.42 -12.26
C LEU A 246 14.53 -26.03 -11.78
N GLN A 247 14.90 -27.21 -12.31
CA GLN A 247 16.14 -27.91 -11.98
C GLN A 247 17.40 -27.17 -12.46
N ARG A 248 17.29 -26.26 -13.45
CA ARG A 248 18.40 -25.41 -13.89
C ARG A 248 18.55 -24.14 -13.06
N LEU A 249 17.52 -23.75 -12.31
CA LEU A 249 17.67 -22.65 -11.36
C LEU A 249 18.55 -23.13 -10.21
N THR A 250 19.61 -22.38 -10.00
CA THR A 250 20.59 -22.54 -8.93
C THR A 250 19.88 -22.93 -7.64
N ASN A 251 20.39 -23.97 -6.99
CA ASN A 251 19.95 -24.40 -5.66
C ASN A 251 19.64 -23.14 -4.82
N VAL A 252 18.40 -22.98 -4.33
CA VAL A 252 17.96 -21.74 -3.65
C VAL A 252 18.57 -21.65 -2.24
N ARG A 253 19.13 -22.76 -1.74
CA ARG A 253 19.74 -22.89 -0.42
C ARG A 253 20.87 -21.88 -0.14
N PRO A 254 21.87 -21.65 -1.02
CA PRO A 254 22.90 -20.63 -0.81
C PRO A 254 22.30 -19.22 -0.76
N ALA A 255 21.22 -18.95 -1.51
CA ALA A 255 20.53 -17.66 -1.47
C ALA A 255 19.78 -17.48 -0.14
N ILE A 256 19.11 -18.51 0.36
CA ILE A 256 18.45 -18.51 1.69
C ILE A 256 19.49 -18.37 2.80
N GLU A 257 20.57 -19.15 2.78
CA GLU A 257 21.65 -19.08 3.78
C GLU A 257 22.36 -17.72 3.74
N SER A 258 22.53 -17.13 2.55
CA SER A 258 23.04 -15.75 2.40
C SER A 258 22.07 -14.73 2.98
N ALA A 259 20.77 -14.85 2.68
CA ALA A 259 19.74 -13.96 3.20
C ALA A 259 19.63 -14.04 4.73
N MET A 260 19.64 -15.24 5.31
CA MET A 260 19.60 -15.46 6.76
C MET A 260 20.86 -14.95 7.47
N ARG A 261 22.03 -15.05 6.83
CA ARG A 261 23.27 -14.42 7.36
C ARG A 261 23.22 -12.90 7.30
N ARG A 262 22.64 -12.34 6.24
CA ARG A 262 22.56 -10.89 6.01
C ARG A 262 21.47 -10.23 6.87
N PHE A 263 20.37 -10.95 7.08
CA PHE A 263 19.19 -10.52 7.82
C PHE A 263 18.84 -11.63 8.83
N PRO A 264 19.60 -11.77 9.92
CA PRO A 264 19.26 -12.73 10.96
C PRO A 264 17.87 -12.38 11.48
N ILE A 265 16.98 -13.38 11.56
CA ILE A 265 15.68 -13.21 12.18
C ILE A 265 15.96 -12.82 13.63
N VAL A 266 15.74 -11.56 13.97
CA VAL A 266 15.89 -11.07 15.33
C VAL A 266 14.81 -11.78 16.13
N ASN A 267 15.20 -12.73 16.97
CA ASN A 267 14.33 -13.25 18.01
C ASN A 267 13.88 -12.04 18.83
N SER A 268 12.64 -11.58 18.66
CA SER A 268 12.03 -10.59 19.53
C SER A 268 11.69 -11.27 20.86
N GLN A 269 12.73 -11.61 21.61
CA GLN A 269 12.67 -11.82 23.05
C GLN A 269 13.56 -10.75 23.67
N GLY A 270 12.91 -9.64 24.04
CA GLY A 270 13.48 -8.47 24.67
C GLY A 270 12.36 -7.48 24.95
#